data_AF-A0AAD7ZAF7-F1
#
_entry.id   AF-A0AAD7ZAF7-F1
#
_cell.length_a   1.000
_cell.length_b   1.000
_cell.length_c   1.000
_cell.angle_alpha   90.00
_cell.angle_beta   90.00
_cell.angle_gamma   90.00
#
_symmetry.space_group_name_H-M   'P 1'
#
loop_
_entity.id
_entity.type
_entity.pdbx_description
1 polymer ?
#
loop_
_entity_poly.entity_id
_entity_poly.type
_entity_poly.pdbx_seq_one_letter_code
_entity_poly.pdbx_strand_id
1 'polypeptide(L)'
;MVVQEEVSGDTKIEDNNELQNPEAVPEPVFYNREYLSVTINEIKIILVLKIIKDTQQQHGLRHSDYQRYRGYCSRRIRRLRKVLHVTQGDKRHFKKKDISEAMLKDERFLYIPLMMTERAWSYAMQLRQEANTEPRKKFHLISRLRKAATYSLQLQTLCESSKCDARTKLEAQAYVAWIHGSLHFELQMWKPAMENLKKAQMVYEKLALALPEEEQYIYKSRVEELAPSLRFCAYNIGDESAIDDLLQMRGHGQGDLLANFDTLMVQTTASIRSNV
;
A
#
# COMPACT_ATOMS: atom_id res chain seq x y z
N MET A 1 43.72 77.60 24.44
CA MET A 1 44.62 78.75 24.22
C MET A 1 45.83 78.25 23.46
N VAL A 2 46.26 78.94 22.39
CA VAL A 2 47.49 78.69 21.58
C VAL A 2 47.51 77.30 20.89
N VAL A 3 47.26 77.08 19.59
CA VAL A 3 47.50 77.79 18.29
C VAL A 3 48.96 77.68 17.79
N GLN A 4 49.15 77.50 16.47
CA GLN A 4 50.40 77.53 15.66
C GLN A 4 51.23 76.22 15.69
N GLU A 5 51.89 75.72 14.63
CA GLU A 5 52.24 76.17 13.23
C GLU A 5 51.93 75.00 12.22
N GLU A 6 51.89 75.06 10.87
CA GLU A 6 52.64 75.81 9.82
C GLU A 6 54.08 75.28 9.53
N VAL A 7 54.66 75.25 8.32
CA VAL A 7 54.30 75.67 6.94
C VAL A 7 54.79 74.60 5.91
N SER A 8 54.37 74.70 4.63
CA SER A 8 55.00 74.24 3.35
C SER A 8 54.43 72.96 2.71
N GLY A 9 54.17 72.88 1.39
CA GLY A 9 54.83 73.53 0.24
C GLY A 9 55.76 72.48 -0.40
N ASP A 10 55.68 72.15 -1.70
CA ASP A 10 55.35 73.00 -2.85
C ASP A 10 54.85 72.19 -4.08
N THR A 11 54.25 72.89 -5.04
CA THR A 11 54.05 72.66 -6.50
C THR A 11 54.40 71.28 -7.16
N LYS A 12 53.72 70.82 -8.23
CA LYS A 12 53.22 71.56 -9.41
C LYS A 12 52.16 70.77 -10.23
N ILE A 13 51.46 71.49 -11.10
CA ILE A 13 50.44 71.02 -12.06
C ILE A 13 51.14 70.59 -13.37
N GLU A 14 50.63 69.57 -14.09
CA GLU A 14 50.36 69.61 -15.55
C GLU A 14 49.70 68.33 -16.10
N ASP A 15 48.62 68.55 -16.84
CA ASP A 15 47.94 67.77 -17.89
C ASP A 15 48.45 66.37 -18.30
N ASN A 16 47.54 65.39 -18.39
CA ASN A 16 46.83 65.12 -19.66
C ASN A 16 45.83 63.95 -19.58
N ASN A 17 44.59 64.23 -20.01
CA ASN A 17 43.82 63.49 -21.02
C ASN A 17 43.89 61.94 -21.06
N GLU A 18 42.80 61.25 -20.70
CA GLU A 18 42.18 60.22 -21.55
C GLU A 18 40.76 59.80 -21.06
N LEU A 19 39.84 59.59 -22.01
CA LEU A 19 38.49 59.08 -21.75
C LEU A 19 38.51 57.56 -21.54
N GLN A 20 37.78 57.03 -20.55
CA GLN A 20 37.01 55.78 -20.77
C GLN A 20 35.89 55.50 -19.76
N ASN A 21 34.66 55.60 -20.29
CA ASN A 21 33.39 54.95 -19.93
C ASN A 21 32.76 55.06 -18.51
N PRO A 22 31.41 55.15 -18.46
CA PRO A 22 30.65 55.17 -17.22
C PRO A 22 30.50 53.78 -16.56
N GLU A 23 30.07 53.80 -15.31
CA GLU A 23 29.87 52.65 -14.43
C GLU A 23 29.14 51.48 -15.12
N ALA A 24 29.77 50.30 -15.07
CA ALA A 24 29.12 49.06 -15.48
C ALA A 24 27.98 48.73 -14.49
N VAL A 25 26.74 48.88 -14.96
CA VAL A 25 25.57 48.31 -14.29
C VAL A 25 25.83 46.82 -14.10
N PRO A 26 25.77 46.26 -12.86
CA PRO A 26 26.01 44.85 -12.66
C PRO A 26 24.95 44.04 -13.42
N GLU A 27 25.40 43.12 -14.27
CA GLU A 27 24.52 42.26 -15.04
C GLU A 27 23.53 41.54 -14.12
N PRO A 28 22.27 41.31 -14.56
CA PRO A 28 21.33 40.54 -13.78
C PRO A 28 21.91 39.13 -13.58
N VAL A 29 22.31 38.83 -12.35
CA VAL A 29 22.84 37.52 -11.99
C VAL A 29 21.78 36.48 -12.35
N PHE A 30 22.01 35.75 -13.44
CA PHE A 30 21.17 34.64 -13.83
C PHE A 30 21.27 33.60 -12.71
N TYR A 31 20.28 33.60 -11.81
CA TYR A 31 20.20 32.64 -10.73
C TYR A 31 20.13 31.24 -11.34
N ASN A 32 21.28 30.55 -11.32
CA ASN A 32 21.46 29.24 -11.91
C ASN A 32 20.34 28.30 -11.44
N ARG A 33 19.52 27.85 -12.40
CA ARG A 33 18.36 26.97 -12.18
C ARG A 33 18.76 25.57 -11.66
N GLU A 34 20.05 25.34 -11.43
CA GLU A 34 20.66 24.10 -10.95
C GLU A 34 20.85 24.05 -9.43
N TYR A 35 20.67 25.18 -8.70
CA TYR A 35 20.73 25.20 -7.23
C TYR A 35 19.38 24.98 -6.53
N LEU A 36 18.42 24.33 -7.20
CA LEU A 36 17.27 23.70 -6.54
C LEU A 36 17.41 22.17 -6.43
N SER A 37 18.66 21.68 -6.35
CA SER A 37 18.95 20.35 -5.80
C SER A 37 18.73 20.33 -4.27
N VAL A 38 17.52 20.68 -3.83
CA VAL A 38 17.02 20.22 -2.52
C VAL A 38 17.14 18.70 -2.56
N THR A 39 17.77 18.12 -1.54
CA THR A 39 17.90 16.67 -1.41
C THR A 39 16.52 16.06 -1.19
N ILE A 40 15.79 15.82 -2.28
CA ILE A 40 14.65 14.92 -2.33
C ILE A 40 15.22 13.54 -2.02
N ASN A 41 15.23 13.17 -0.74
CA ASN A 41 15.58 11.82 -0.31
C ASN A 41 14.61 10.87 -1.01
N GLU A 42 15.11 10.17 -2.03
CA GLU A 42 14.26 9.70 -3.12
C GLU A 42 13.09 8.85 -2.64
N ILE A 43 11.94 9.23 -3.18
CA ILE A 43 10.63 8.66 -2.90
C ILE A 43 10.66 7.16 -3.17
N LYS A 44 10.38 6.37 -2.14
CA LYS A 44 10.29 4.91 -2.25
C LYS A 44 8.89 4.50 -2.67
N ILE A 45 8.70 4.37 -3.98
CA ILE A 45 7.45 3.88 -4.57
C ILE A 45 7.35 2.37 -4.30
N ILE A 46 6.39 1.98 -3.45
CA ILE A 46 6.00 0.58 -3.30
C ILE A 46 4.65 0.36 -3.96
N LEU A 47 4.69 -0.28 -5.12
CA LEU A 47 3.53 -0.78 -5.83
C LEU A 47 2.99 -2.03 -5.12
N VAL A 48 2.30 -1.82 -4.00
CA VAL A 48 1.75 -2.87 -3.13
C VAL A 48 0.97 -3.90 -3.95
N LEU A 49 0.06 -3.44 -4.82
CA LEU A 49 -0.79 -4.31 -5.62
C LEU A 49 0.01 -5.13 -6.63
N LYS A 50 1.00 -4.50 -7.30
CA LYS A 50 1.89 -5.19 -8.25
C LYS A 50 2.70 -6.29 -7.56
N ILE A 51 3.31 -5.97 -6.43
CA ILE A 51 4.15 -6.90 -5.66
C ILE A 51 3.35 -8.10 -5.17
N ILE A 52 2.13 -7.90 -4.65
CA ILE A 52 1.31 -9.05 -4.23
C ILE A 52 0.88 -9.89 -5.43
N LYS A 53 0.43 -9.29 -6.54
CA LYS A 53 0.00 -10.04 -7.74
C LYS A 53 1.12 -10.87 -8.33
N ASP A 54 2.29 -10.26 -8.58
CA ASP A 54 3.45 -10.95 -9.16
C ASP A 54 3.89 -12.11 -8.27
N THR A 55 4.00 -11.87 -6.95
CA THR A 55 4.47 -12.91 -6.02
C THR A 55 3.45 -14.01 -5.74
N GLN A 56 2.14 -13.69 -5.78
CA GLN A 56 1.06 -14.67 -5.69
C GLN A 56 1.08 -15.62 -6.90
N GLN A 57 1.15 -15.06 -8.12
CA GLN A 57 1.19 -15.83 -9.36
C GLN A 57 2.43 -16.73 -9.45
N GLN A 58 3.62 -16.18 -9.15
CA GLN A 58 4.89 -16.92 -9.21
C GLN A 58 5.04 -18.02 -8.15
N HIS A 59 4.30 -17.95 -7.03
CA HIS A 59 4.57 -18.80 -5.86
C HIS A 59 3.38 -19.61 -5.33
N GLY A 60 2.37 -19.85 -6.17
CA GLY A 60 1.39 -20.93 -5.98
C GLY A 60 -0.04 -20.58 -6.39
N LEU A 61 -0.44 -19.31 -6.34
CA LEU A 61 -1.86 -18.95 -6.48
C LEU A 61 -2.38 -19.03 -7.93
N ARG A 62 -1.51 -19.17 -8.93
CA ARG A 62 -1.91 -19.60 -10.28
C ARG A 62 -2.67 -20.93 -10.29
N HIS A 63 -2.47 -21.76 -9.27
CA HIS A 63 -3.11 -23.07 -9.08
C HIS A 63 -3.75 -23.20 -7.69
N SER A 64 -4.18 -22.08 -7.08
CA SER A 64 -4.76 -22.00 -5.73
C SER A 64 -3.92 -22.63 -4.60
N ASP A 65 -2.60 -22.80 -4.77
CA ASP A 65 -1.71 -23.38 -3.76
C ASP A 65 -1.31 -22.34 -2.70
N TYR A 66 -2.23 -22.08 -1.78
CA TYR A 66 -2.02 -21.19 -0.64
C TYR A 66 -0.94 -21.72 0.33
N GLN A 67 -0.75 -23.04 0.43
CA GLN A 67 0.26 -23.62 1.33
C GLN A 67 1.69 -23.24 0.88
N ARG A 68 1.97 -23.35 -0.43
CA ARG A 68 3.24 -22.94 -1.04
C ARG A 68 3.46 -21.44 -0.96
N TYR A 69 2.43 -20.62 -1.21
CA TYR A 69 2.53 -19.17 -1.10
C TYR A 69 2.84 -18.73 0.34
N ARG A 70 2.12 -19.24 1.34
CA ARG A 70 2.43 -19.07 2.77
C ARG A 70 3.87 -19.46 3.12
N GLY A 71 4.37 -20.55 2.52
CA GLY A 71 5.76 -21.01 2.65
C GLY A 71 6.78 -20.08 2.00
N TYR A 72 6.46 -19.45 0.87
CA TYR A 72 7.26 -18.39 0.27
C TYR A 72 7.30 -17.14 1.18
N CYS A 73 6.15 -16.60 1.61
CA CYS A 73 6.09 -15.42 2.47
C CYS A 73 6.90 -15.62 3.75
N SER A 74 6.79 -16.81 4.37
CA SER A 74 7.59 -17.19 5.56
C SER A 74 9.10 -17.13 5.31
N ARG A 75 9.57 -17.66 4.18
CA ARG A 75 10.99 -17.60 3.76
C ARG A 75 11.42 -16.17 3.40
N ARG A 76 10.57 -15.37 2.76
CA ARG A 76 10.84 -13.96 2.43
C ARG A 76 10.97 -13.09 3.68
N ILE A 77 10.06 -13.21 4.66
CA ILE A 77 10.19 -12.53 5.96
C ILE A 77 11.52 -12.89 6.64
N ARG A 78 11.89 -14.18 6.68
CA ARG A 78 13.16 -14.61 7.30
C ARG A 78 14.38 -13.99 6.60
N ARG A 79 14.40 -13.95 5.26
CA ARG A 79 15.49 -13.31 4.49
C ARG A 79 15.55 -11.81 4.75
N LEU A 80 14.43 -11.10 4.62
CA LEU A 80 14.34 -9.66 4.89
C LEU A 80 14.82 -9.31 6.31
N ARG A 81 14.34 -10.03 7.33
CA ARG A 81 14.76 -9.81 8.72
C ARG A 81 16.25 -10.08 8.96
N LYS A 82 16.88 -11.02 8.23
CA LYS A 82 18.32 -11.25 8.30
C LYS A 82 19.11 -10.12 7.63
N VAL A 83 18.73 -9.74 6.40
CA VAL A 83 19.42 -8.70 5.60
C VAL A 83 19.32 -7.32 6.25
N LEU A 84 18.17 -6.97 6.82
CA LEU A 84 17.96 -5.67 7.48
C LEU A 84 18.37 -5.67 8.96
N HIS A 85 19.01 -6.74 9.46
CA HIS A 85 19.42 -6.89 10.86
C HIS A 85 18.27 -6.65 11.89
N VAL A 86 17.07 -7.12 11.55
CA VAL A 86 15.84 -7.05 12.37
C VAL A 86 15.28 -8.43 12.74
N THR A 87 16.19 -9.35 13.08
CA THR A 87 15.87 -10.66 13.68
C THR A 87 15.12 -10.48 15.01
N GLN A 88 14.17 -11.39 15.28
CA GLN A 88 13.31 -11.32 16.47
C GLN A 88 13.85 -12.16 17.65
N GLY A 89 15.16 -12.11 17.84
CA GLY A 89 15.89 -12.88 18.84
C GLY A 89 16.62 -14.10 18.30
N ASP A 90 17.09 -14.92 19.22
CA ASP A 90 18.06 -16.01 19.03
C ASP A 90 17.43 -17.38 19.26
N LYS A 91 18.20 -18.48 19.12
CA LYS A 91 17.71 -19.86 19.30
C LYS A 91 17.03 -20.11 20.66
N ARG A 92 17.35 -19.33 21.71
CA ARG A 92 16.84 -19.50 23.08
C ARG A 92 15.89 -18.41 23.56
N HIS A 93 15.92 -17.22 22.97
CA HIS A 93 15.22 -16.04 23.49
C HIS A 93 14.54 -15.26 22.37
N PHE A 94 13.22 -15.05 22.49
CA PHE A 94 12.48 -14.14 21.61
C PHE A 94 12.71 -12.69 22.05
N LYS A 95 13.01 -11.81 21.09
CA LYS A 95 13.10 -10.36 21.28
C LYS A 95 12.22 -9.69 20.22
N LYS A 96 11.09 -9.12 20.64
CA LYS A 96 10.17 -8.45 19.70
C LYS A 96 10.87 -7.24 19.08
N LYS A 97 11.15 -7.32 17.78
CA LYS A 97 11.66 -6.21 16.97
C LYS A 97 10.64 -5.89 15.88
N ASP A 98 9.79 -4.93 16.21
CA ASP A 98 8.81 -4.34 15.29
C ASP A 98 9.51 -3.31 14.41
N ILE A 99 8.86 -2.92 13.31
CA ILE A 99 9.39 -1.93 12.38
C ILE A 99 8.80 -0.58 12.74
N SER A 100 9.63 0.43 12.99
CA SER A 100 9.21 1.80 13.26
C SER A 100 9.63 2.74 12.13
N GLU A 101 9.03 3.93 12.05
CA GLU A 101 9.30 4.93 11.00
C GLU A 101 10.78 5.36 10.95
N ALA A 102 11.43 5.45 12.11
CA ALA A 102 12.86 5.76 12.22
C ALA A 102 13.75 4.71 11.52
N MET A 103 13.26 3.48 11.36
CA MET A 103 13.95 2.38 10.68
C MET A 103 13.76 2.40 9.16
N LEU A 104 12.86 3.24 8.62
CA LEU A 104 12.65 3.40 7.17
C LEU A 104 13.85 4.11 6.52
N LYS A 105 14.96 3.39 6.38
CA LYS A 105 16.15 3.74 5.60
C LYS A 105 16.15 3.05 4.23
N ASP A 106 15.47 1.92 4.13
CA ASP A 106 15.32 1.06 2.94
C ASP A 106 13.82 0.77 2.73
N GLU A 107 13.34 0.68 1.49
CA GLU A 107 11.97 0.26 1.17
C GLU A 107 11.66 -1.16 1.68
N ARG A 108 12.69 -2.01 1.76
CA ARG A 108 12.57 -3.41 2.17
C ARG A 108 12.03 -3.58 3.59
N PHE A 109 12.08 -2.54 4.42
CA PHE A 109 11.42 -2.52 5.74
C PHE A 109 9.90 -2.62 5.62
N LEU A 110 9.28 -2.00 4.62
CA LEU A 110 7.83 -2.05 4.35
C LEU A 110 7.40 -3.42 3.79
N TYR A 111 8.29 -4.13 3.09
CA TYR A 111 8.03 -5.52 2.69
C TYR A 111 7.87 -6.50 3.86
N ILE A 112 8.37 -6.17 5.07
CA ILE A 112 8.21 -7.04 6.24
C ILE A 112 6.74 -7.12 6.70
N PRO A 113 6.03 -6.01 7.05
CA PRO A 113 4.62 -6.07 7.40
C PRO A 113 3.76 -6.56 6.22
N LEU A 114 4.03 -6.13 4.98
CA LEU A 114 3.32 -6.62 3.78
C LEU A 114 3.36 -8.15 3.68
N MET A 115 4.56 -8.76 3.77
CA MET A 115 4.69 -10.22 3.72
C MET A 115 4.15 -10.92 4.98
N MET A 116 4.11 -10.24 6.13
CA MET A 116 3.47 -10.75 7.35
C MET A 116 1.94 -10.80 7.21
N THR A 117 1.33 -9.80 6.56
CA THR A 117 -0.08 -9.79 6.15
C THR A 117 -0.36 -10.91 5.16
N GLU A 118 0.37 -10.96 4.04
CA GLU A 118 0.18 -11.97 2.98
C GLU A 118 0.29 -13.40 3.53
N ARG A 119 1.26 -13.66 4.41
CA ARG A 119 1.37 -14.97 5.09
C ARG A 119 0.16 -15.31 5.95
N ALA A 120 -0.41 -14.33 6.65
CA ALA A 120 -1.57 -14.53 7.51
C ALA A 120 -2.85 -14.72 6.68
N TRP A 121 -3.06 -13.87 5.68
CA TRP A 121 -4.14 -13.97 4.70
C TRP A 121 -4.11 -15.29 3.93
N SER A 122 -2.95 -15.67 3.39
CA SER A 122 -2.76 -16.93 2.66
C SER A 122 -3.07 -18.16 3.54
N TYR A 123 -2.73 -18.13 4.82
CA TYR A 123 -3.15 -19.20 5.75
C TYR A 123 -4.66 -19.17 5.99
N ALA A 124 -5.29 -17.99 6.09
CA ALA A 124 -6.75 -17.93 6.15
C ALA A 124 -7.42 -18.54 4.90
N MET A 125 -6.89 -18.27 3.70
CA MET A 125 -7.44 -18.83 2.45
C MET A 125 -7.26 -20.36 2.37
N GLN A 126 -6.10 -20.89 2.80
CA GLN A 126 -5.92 -22.35 2.96
C GLN A 126 -6.96 -22.93 3.94
N LEU A 127 -7.15 -22.29 5.10
CA LEU A 127 -8.14 -22.71 6.09
C LEU A 127 -9.58 -22.58 5.59
N ARG A 128 -9.86 -21.72 4.59
CA ARG A 128 -11.16 -21.61 3.92
C ARG A 128 -11.45 -22.85 3.09
N GLN A 129 -10.49 -23.29 2.27
CA GLN A 129 -10.60 -24.54 1.52
C GLN A 129 -10.76 -25.76 2.46
N GLU A 130 -9.94 -25.84 3.52
CA GLU A 130 -10.05 -26.90 4.54
C GLU A 130 -11.38 -26.86 5.31
N ALA A 131 -12.05 -25.71 5.43
CA ALA A 131 -13.30 -25.56 6.16
C ALA A 131 -14.52 -26.19 5.47
N ASN A 132 -14.41 -26.54 4.18
CA ASN A 132 -15.47 -27.22 3.44
C ASN A 132 -15.66 -28.67 3.91
N THR A 133 -14.59 -29.33 4.35
CA THR A 133 -14.65 -30.66 5.00
C THR A 133 -14.62 -30.57 6.53
N GLU A 134 -13.94 -29.57 7.09
CA GLU A 134 -13.72 -29.40 8.53
C GLU A 134 -14.24 -28.04 9.03
N PRO A 135 -15.55 -27.85 9.25
CA PRO A 135 -16.14 -26.53 9.56
C PRO A 135 -15.51 -25.80 10.75
N ARG A 136 -14.95 -26.54 11.72
CA ARG A 136 -14.23 -25.97 12.88
C ARG A 136 -12.99 -25.15 12.49
N LYS A 137 -12.45 -25.32 11.27
CA LYS A 137 -11.35 -24.51 10.72
C LYS A 137 -11.74 -23.02 10.56
N LYS A 138 -13.03 -22.68 10.43
CA LYS A 138 -13.51 -21.29 10.33
C LYS A 138 -13.06 -20.41 11.51
N PHE A 139 -13.02 -20.94 12.73
CA PHE A 139 -12.50 -20.20 13.90
C PHE A 139 -11.02 -19.80 13.72
N HIS A 140 -10.21 -20.69 13.15
CA HIS A 140 -8.79 -20.42 12.89
C HIS A 140 -8.59 -19.46 11.71
N LEU A 141 -9.40 -19.61 10.65
CA LEU A 141 -9.46 -18.68 9.51
C LEU A 141 -9.68 -17.25 10.00
N ILE A 142 -10.72 -17.01 10.81
CA ILE A 142 -11.04 -15.68 11.35
C ILE A 142 -9.87 -15.13 12.19
N SER A 143 -9.26 -15.96 13.04
CA SER A 143 -8.06 -15.57 13.81
C SER A 143 -6.88 -15.17 12.91
N ARG A 144 -6.69 -15.84 11.77
CA ARG A 144 -5.68 -15.50 10.76
C ARG A 144 -6.00 -14.20 10.02
N LEU A 145 -7.26 -13.94 9.65
CA LEU A 145 -7.66 -12.66 9.03
C LEU A 145 -7.57 -11.47 9.98
N ARG A 146 -7.96 -11.62 11.25
CA ARG A 146 -7.73 -10.57 12.27
C ARG A 146 -6.25 -10.21 12.38
N LYS A 147 -5.37 -11.22 12.34
CA LYS A 147 -3.92 -11.02 12.35
C LYS A 147 -3.39 -10.38 11.06
N ALA A 148 -3.98 -10.70 9.91
CA ALA A 148 -3.66 -10.02 8.65
C ALA A 148 -4.04 -8.53 8.72
N ALA A 149 -5.27 -8.21 9.18
CA ALA A 149 -5.75 -6.84 9.38
C ALA A 149 -4.83 -6.01 10.28
N THR A 150 -4.35 -6.57 11.40
CA THR A 150 -3.36 -5.90 12.26
C THR A 150 -2.05 -5.58 11.52
N TYR A 151 -1.55 -6.50 10.69
CA TYR A 151 -0.31 -6.29 9.95
C TYR A 151 -0.47 -5.37 8.73
N SER A 152 -1.64 -5.34 8.08
CA SER A 152 -1.92 -4.35 7.03
C SER A 152 -1.99 -2.95 7.61
N LEU A 153 -2.61 -2.75 8.78
CA LEU A 153 -2.64 -1.45 9.44
C LEU A 153 -1.22 -0.98 9.81
N GLN A 154 -0.36 -1.89 10.32
CA GLN A 154 1.06 -1.59 10.57
C GLN A 154 1.82 -1.18 9.29
N LEU A 155 1.48 -1.75 8.13
CA LEU A 155 2.03 -1.29 6.85
C LEU A 155 1.57 0.13 6.54
N GLN A 156 0.27 0.42 6.64
CA GLN A 156 -0.29 1.75 6.36
C GLN A 156 0.34 2.83 7.26
N THR A 157 0.44 2.60 8.58
CA THR A 157 1.06 3.57 9.50
C THR A 157 2.52 3.86 9.16
N LEU A 158 3.26 2.89 8.61
CA LEU A 158 4.62 3.14 8.10
C LEU A 158 4.61 3.88 6.75
N CYS A 159 3.62 3.62 5.89
CA CYS A 159 3.44 4.35 4.64
C CYS A 159 2.96 5.80 4.86
N GLU A 160 2.32 6.13 5.98
CA GLU A 160 1.89 7.52 6.31
C GLU A 160 3.07 8.49 6.48
N SER A 161 4.27 7.97 6.74
CA SER A 161 5.55 8.70 6.82
C SER A 161 5.76 9.71 5.68
N SER A 162 6.46 10.80 5.96
CA SER A 162 6.91 11.78 4.93
C SER A 162 7.81 11.18 3.85
N LYS A 163 8.37 9.99 4.08
CA LYS A 163 9.28 9.27 3.16
C LYS A 163 8.58 8.49 2.04
N CYS A 164 7.25 8.37 2.09
CA CYS A 164 6.46 7.65 1.09
C CYS A 164 5.59 8.64 0.29
N ASP A 165 5.41 8.37 -1.00
CA ASP A 165 4.56 9.17 -1.87
C ASP A 165 3.06 8.96 -1.63
N ALA A 166 2.28 9.85 -2.24
CA ALA A 166 0.83 9.75 -2.31
C ALA A 166 0.36 8.42 -2.92
N ARG A 167 1.05 7.87 -3.94
CA ARG A 167 0.67 6.60 -4.56
C ARG A 167 0.83 5.42 -3.61
N THR A 168 1.99 5.27 -2.94
CA THR A 168 2.20 4.21 -1.93
C THR A 168 1.22 4.35 -0.77
N LYS A 169 0.90 5.59 -0.34
CA LYS A 169 -0.12 5.85 0.70
C LYS A 169 -1.51 5.38 0.28
N LEU A 170 -1.95 5.73 -0.92
CA LEU A 170 -3.25 5.30 -1.47
C LEU A 170 -3.31 3.79 -1.67
N GLU A 171 -2.28 3.16 -2.21
CA GLU A 171 -2.23 1.69 -2.36
C GLU A 171 -2.23 0.97 -1.01
N ALA A 172 -1.52 1.49 0.00
CA ALA A 172 -1.55 0.92 1.34
C ALA A 172 -2.96 1.03 1.97
N GLN A 173 -3.63 2.18 1.84
CA GLN A 173 -5.01 2.36 2.30
C GLN A 173 -5.99 1.41 1.58
N ALA A 174 -5.90 1.28 0.26
CA ALA A 174 -6.74 0.35 -0.52
C ALA A 174 -6.48 -1.12 -0.15
N TYR A 175 -5.23 -1.48 0.15
CA TYR A 175 -4.85 -2.81 0.62
C TYR A 175 -5.39 -3.10 2.03
N VAL A 176 -5.29 -2.16 2.97
CA VAL A 176 -5.91 -2.28 4.31
C VAL A 176 -7.42 -2.43 4.20
N ALA A 177 -8.08 -1.58 3.41
CA ALA A 177 -9.50 -1.63 3.19
C ALA A 177 -9.95 -2.98 2.60
N TRP A 178 -9.20 -3.54 1.65
CA TRP A 178 -9.47 -4.89 1.13
C TRP A 178 -9.31 -6.01 2.18
N ILE A 179 -8.24 -5.98 2.99
CA ILE A 179 -8.02 -6.98 4.05
C ILE A 179 -9.11 -6.90 5.14
N HIS A 180 -9.49 -5.68 5.55
CA HIS A 180 -10.58 -5.46 6.51
C HIS A 180 -11.94 -5.85 5.93
N GLY A 181 -12.22 -5.52 4.66
CA GLY A 181 -13.43 -5.96 3.96
C GLY A 181 -13.53 -7.49 3.92
N SER A 182 -12.43 -8.17 3.59
CA SER A 182 -12.33 -9.64 3.59
C SER A 182 -12.58 -10.25 4.98
N LEU A 183 -12.08 -9.62 6.05
CA LEU A 183 -12.36 -10.04 7.43
C LEU A 183 -13.84 -9.86 7.81
N HIS A 184 -14.43 -8.70 7.52
CA HIS A 184 -15.84 -8.44 7.84
C HIS A 184 -16.79 -9.34 7.03
N PHE A 185 -16.44 -9.66 5.78
CA PHE A 185 -17.18 -10.62 4.95
C PHE A 185 -17.25 -12.01 5.58
N GLU A 186 -16.10 -12.53 6.06
CA GLU A 186 -16.03 -13.82 6.78
C GLU A 186 -16.72 -13.80 8.16
N LEU A 187 -16.90 -12.61 8.74
CA LEU A 187 -17.70 -12.41 9.96
C LEU A 187 -19.19 -12.19 9.66
N GLN A 188 -19.62 -12.26 8.40
CA GLN A 188 -20.99 -11.98 7.95
C GLN A 188 -21.47 -10.56 8.30
N MET A 189 -20.53 -9.62 8.53
CA MET A 189 -20.80 -8.23 8.84
C MET A 189 -20.96 -7.43 7.54
N TRP A 190 -22.06 -7.68 6.82
CA TRP A 190 -22.24 -7.24 5.42
C TRP A 190 -22.09 -5.73 5.20
N LYS A 191 -22.64 -4.89 6.09
CA LYS A 191 -22.51 -3.41 6.01
C LYS A 191 -21.03 -2.97 6.15
N PRO A 192 -20.31 -3.27 7.25
CA PRO A 192 -18.86 -3.03 7.35
C PRO A 192 -18.01 -3.67 6.25
N ALA A 193 -18.39 -4.85 5.76
CA ALA A 193 -17.70 -5.50 4.64
C ALA A 193 -17.83 -4.66 3.36
N MET A 194 -19.05 -4.29 2.97
CA MET A 194 -19.30 -3.43 1.82
C MET A 194 -18.58 -2.09 1.92
N GLU A 195 -18.64 -1.41 3.07
CA GLU A 195 -17.98 -0.11 3.24
C GLU A 195 -16.47 -0.18 2.99
N ASN A 196 -15.81 -1.20 3.52
CA ASN A 196 -14.37 -1.40 3.35
C ASN A 196 -14.02 -1.85 1.92
N LEU A 197 -14.83 -2.72 1.31
CA LEU A 197 -14.64 -3.13 -0.09
C LEU A 197 -14.88 -1.97 -1.08
N LYS A 198 -15.89 -1.11 -0.85
CA LYS A 198 -16.15 0.11 -1.65
C LYS A 198 -15.03 1.14 -1.50
N LYS A 199 -14.45 1.29 -0.30
CA LYS A 199 -13.24 2.13 -0.09
C LYS A 199 -12.06 1.61 -0.90
N ALA A 200 -11.81 0.30 -0.91
CA ALA A 200 -10.76 -0.31 -1.72
C ALA A 200 -11.01 -0.13 -3.22
N GLN A 201 -12.24 -0.40 -3.69
CA GLN A 201 -12.67 -0.19 -5.07
C GLN A 201 -12.42 1.24 -5.53
N MET A 202 -12.97 2.25 -4.82
CA MET A 202 -12.87 3.65 -5.22
C MET A 202 -11.42 4.13 -5.35
N VAL A 203 -10.52 3.67 -4.47
CA VAL A 203 -9.11 4.05 -4.55
C VAL A 203 -8.43 3.38 -5.75
N TYR A 204 -8.67 2.08 -6.01
CA TYR A 204 -8.12 1.42 -7.19
C TYR A 204 -8.68 1.96 -8.51
N GLU A 205 -9.97 2.35 -8.57
CA GLU A 205 -10.56 3.02 -9.73
C GLU A 205 -9.91 4.38 -9.99
N LYS A 206 -9.72 5.20 -8.94
CA LYS A 206 -9.03 6.49 -9.05
C LYS A 206 -7.56 6.35 -9.46
N LEU A 207 -6.86 5.33 -8.94
CA LEU A 207 -5.49 5.00 -9.38
C LEU A 207 -5.47 4.54 -10.84
N ALA A 208 -6.43 3.72 -11.28
CA ALA A 208 -6.54 3.32 -12.68
C ALA A 208 -6.77 4.52 -13.61
N LEU A 209 -7.62 5.48 -13.23
CA LEU A 209 -7.88 6.67 -14.05
C LEU A 209 -6.70 7.66 -14.10
N ALA A 210 -5.85 7.68 -13.06
CA ALA A 210 -4.74 8.62 -12.93
C ALA A 210 -3.40 8.11 -13.51
N LEU A 211 -3.33 6.86 -13.97
CA LEU A 211 -2.08 6.21 -14.41
C LEU A 211 -2.08 5.86 -15.91
N PRO A 212 -0.90 5.71 -16.54
CA PRO A 212 -0.79 5.27 -17.94
C PRO A 212 -1.45 3.92 -18.19
N GLU A 213 -1.96 3.71 -19.40
CA GLU A 213 -2.78 2.54 -19.78
C GLU A 213 -2.12 1.19 -19.43
N GLU A 214 -0.80 1.09 -19.63
CA GLU A 214 0.04 -0.08 -19.29
C GLU A 214 -0.02 -0.48 -17.80
N GLU A 215 -0.31 0.46 -16.90
CA GLU A 215 -0.43 0.22 -15.47
C GLU A 215 -1.89 0.06 -15.02
N GLN A 216 -2.88 0.46 -15.82
CA GLN A 216 -4.29 0.43 -15.41
C GLN A 216 -4.84 -0.99 -15.25
N TYR A 217 -4.37 -1.95 -16.06
CA TYR A 217 -4.94 -3.31 -16.11
C TYR A 217 -4.96 -4.00 -14.74
N ILE A 218 -3.92 -3.77 -13.92
CA ILE A 218 -3.79 -4.44 -12.63
C ILE A 218 -4.81 -3.91 -11.61
N TYR A 219 -5.14 -2.62 -11.69
CA TYR A 219 -6.15 -1.98 -10.86
C TYR A 219 -7.57 -2.30 -11.34
N LYS A 220 -7.81 -2.32 -12.65
CA LYS A 220 -9.10 -2.75 -13.26
C LYS A 220 -9.41 -4.21 -12.91
N SER A 221 -8.46 -5.12 -13.12
CA SER A 221 -8.55 -6.52 -12.70
C SER A 221 -8.79 -6.67 -11.20
N ARG A 222 -8.20 -5.79 -10.37
CA ARG A 222 -8.46 -5.79 -8.93
C ARG A 222 -9.88 -5.32 -8.58
N VAL A 223 -10.43 -4.35 -9.29
CA VAL A 223 -11.82 -3.89 -9.11
C VAL A 223 -12.81 -5.00 -9.49
N GLU A 224 -12.57 -5.69 -10.61
CA GLU A 224 -13.35 -6.84 -11.06
C GLU A 224 -13.38 -7.98 -10.01
N GLU A 225 -12.26 -8.27 -9.35
CA GLU A 225 -12.19 -9.24 -8.24
C GLU A 225 -13.02 -8.84 -7.00
N LEU A 226 -13.26 -7.55 -6.76
CA LEU A 226 -14.07 -7.09 -5.64
C LEU A 226 -15.57 -7.16 -5.93
N ALA A 227 -15.97 -7.04 -7.20
CA ALA A 227 -17.37 -6.91 -7.61
C ALA A 227 -18.29 -8.04 -7.12
N PRO A 228 -17.93 -9.35 -7.21
CA PRO A 228 -18.77 -10.42 -6.67
C PRO A 228 -19.02 -10.30 -5.16
N SER A 229 -17.99 -9.91 -4.39
CA SER A 229 -18.11 -9.74 -2.93
C SER A 229 -19.00 -8.55 -2.58
N LEU A 230 -18.89 -7.46 -3.35
CA LEU A 230 -19.70 -6.25 -3.19
C LEU A 230 -21.18 -6.51 -3.49
N ARG A 231 -21.50 -7.20 -4.58
CA ARG A 231 -22.88 -7.59 -4.94
C ARG A 231 -23.48 -8.54 -3.90
N PHE A 232 -22.71 -9.52 -3.42
CA PHE A 232 -23.17 -10.42 -2.35
C PHE A 232 -23.45 -9.66 -1.05
N CYS A 233 -22.62 -8.67 -0.67
CA CYS A 233 -22.94 -7.80 0.46
C CYS A 233 -24.21 -6.96 0.22
N ALA A 234 -24.47 -6.48 -1.01
CA ALA A 234 -25.68 -5.72 -1.32
C ALA A 234 -26.94 -6.58 -1.15
N TYR A 235 -26.95 -7.77 -1.73
CA TYR A 235 -28.01 -8.76 -1.55
C TYR A 235 -28.32 -9.03 -0.07
N ASN A 236 -27.30 -9.35 0.74
CA ASN A 236 -27.49 -9.63 2.18
C ASN A 236 -27.79 -8.38 3.04
N ILE A 237 -27.79 -7.17 2.47
CA ILE A 237 -28.25 -5.94 3.13
C ILE A 237 -29.73 -5.66 2.83
N GLY A 238 -30.31 -6.30 1.80
CA GLY A 238 -31.69 -6.12 1.35
C GLY A 238 -31.83 -5.43 -0.02
N ASP A 239 -30.76 -5.36 -0.82
CA ASP A 239 -30.85 -4.91 -2.21
C ASP A 239 -31.19 -6.09 -3.13
N GLU A 240 -32.50 -6.28 -3.38
CA GLU A 240 -33.01 -7.40 -4.20
C GLU A 240 -32.56 -7.31 -5.66
N SER A 241 -32.25 -6.10 -6.17
CA SER A 241 -31.74 -5.91 -7.54
C SER A 241 -30.37 -6.56 -7.75
N ALA A 242 -29.60 -6.77 -6.67
CA ALA A 242 -28.32 -7.46 -6.72
C ALA A 242 -28.43 -8.95 -7.07
N ILE A 243 -29.62 -9.56 -7.01
CA ILE A 243 -29.83 -10.98 -7.34
C ILE A 243 -29.61 -11.23 -8.84
N ASP A 244 -30.24 -10.43 -9.70
CA ASP A 244 -30.12 -10.58 -11.16
C ASP A 244 -28.68 -10.31 -11.63
N ASP A 245 -28.04 -9.30 -11.04
CA ASP A 245 -26.62 -9.00 -11.26
C ASP A 245 -25.68 -10.14 -10.82
N LEU A 246 -25.96 -10.81 -9.70
CA LEU A 246 -25.20 -11.99 -9.25
C LEU A 246 -25.39 -13.17 -10.21
N LEU A 247 -26.61 -13.40 -10.71
CA LEU A 247 -26.92 -14.46 -11.65
C LEU A 247 -26.22 -14.24 -13.01
N GLN A 248 -26.13 -13.00 -13.49
CA GLN A 248 -25.42 -12.66 -14.73
C GLN A 248 -23.90 -12.93 -14.64
N MET A 249 -23.26 -12.62 -13.50
CA MET A 249 -21.81 -12.85 -13.33
C MET A 249 -21.43 -14.34 -13.31
N ARG A 250 -22.39 -15.26 -13.16
CA ARG A 250 -22.18 -16.72 -13.20
C ARG A 250 -21.58 -17.20 -14.52
N GLY A 251 -21.81 -16.47 -15.63
CA GLY A 251 -21.31 -16.82 -16.96
C GLY A 251 -19.81 -16.57 -17.22
N HIS A 252 -19.08 -15.93 -16.30
CA HIS A 252 -17.73 -15.39 -16.58
C HIS A 252 -16.59 -15.91 -15.67
N GLY A 253 -16.76 -17.10 -15.08
CA GLY A 253 -15.64 -18.02 -14.81
C GLY A 253 -14.56 -17.60 -13.80
N GLN A 254 -14.90 -17.54 -12.50
CA GLN A 254 -13.93 -17.67 -11.39
C GLN A 254 -14.33 -18.80 -10.44
N GLY A 255 -13.95 -20.04 -10.76
CA GLY A 255 -14.46 -21.26 -10.13
C GLY A 255 -14.35 -21.31 -8.59
N ASP A 256 -13.18 -20.99 -8.03
CA ASP A 256 -12.96 -21.02 -6.57
C ASP A 256 -13.76 -19.93 -5.82
N LEU A 257 -14.01 -18.77 -6.44
CA LEU A 257 -14.82 -17.72 -5.84
C LEU A 257 -16.31 -18.08 -5.93
N LEU A 258 -16.76 -18.50 -7.12
CA LEU A 258 -18.15 -18.85 -7.42
C LEU A 258 -18.65 -20.06 -6.61
N ALA A 259 -17.86 -21.12 -6.43
CA ALA A 259 -18.25 -22.27 -5.61
C ALA A 259 -18.48 -21.90 -4.12
N ASN A 260 -17.71 -20.93 -3.61
CA ASN A 260 -17.93 -20.36 -2.28
C ASN A 260 -19.17 -19.44 -2.25
N PHE A 261 -19.45 -18.67 -3.31
CA PHE A 261 -20.71 -17.91 -3.41
C PHE A 261 -21.93 -18.81 -3.45
N ASP A 262 -21.93 -19.90 -4.23
CA ASP A 262 -23.03 -20.88 -4.26
C ASP A 262 -23.25 -21.48 -2.85
N THR A 263 -22.16 -21.81 -2.14
CA THR A 263 -22.22 -22.31 -0.75
C THR A 263 -22.80 -21.29 0.23
N LEU A 264 -22.46 -20.00 0.07
CA LEU A 264 -22.98 -18.91 0.90
C LEU A 264 -24.43 -18.57 0.56
N MET A 265 -24.83 -18.60 -0.71
CA MET A 265 -26.22 -18.46 -1.17
C MET A 265 -27.11 -19.55 -0.58
N VAL A 266 -26.65 -20.80 -0.58
CA VAL A 266 -27.37 -21.93 0.06
C VAL A 266 -27.49 -21.74 1.57
N GLN A 267 -26.44 -21.24 2.24
CA GLN A 267 -26.49 -20.93 3.68
C GLN A 267 -27.47 -19.80 4.00
N THR A 268 -27.42 -18.66 3.28
CA THR A 268 -28.34 -17.53 3.47
C THR A 268 -29.80 -17.96 3.21
N THR A 269 -30.07 -18.68 2.12
CA THR A 269 -31.44 -19.15 1.80
C THR A 269 -31.96 -20.19 2.80
N ALA A 270 -31.09 -21.05 3.35
CA ALA A 270 -31.46 -21.98 4.43
C ALA A 270 -31.79 -21.23 5.74
N SER A 271 -30.98 -20.23 6.13
CA SER A 271 -31.22 -19.43 7.33
C SER A 271 -32.47 -18.53 7.23
N ILE A 272 -32.83 -18.06 6.03
CA ILE A 272 -34.10 -17.36 5.81
C ILE A 272 -35.27 -18.33 6.01
N ARG A 273 -35.19 -19.54 5.42
CA ARG A 273 -36.24 -20.57 5.53
C ARG A 273 -36.41 -21.18 6.92
N SER A 274 -35.43 -21.06 7.81
CA SER A 274 -35.54 -21.52 9.20
C SER A 274 -36.11 -20.47 10.17
N ASN A 275 -36.33 -19.23 9.70
CA ASN A 275 -36.84 -18.10 10.48
C ASN A 275 -38.27 -17.70 10.07
N VAL A 276 -38.96 -18.58 9.33
CA VAL A 276 -40.37 -18.49 8.91
C VAL A 276 -41.09 -19.75 9.40
#